data_AF-A0A800AGT4-F1
#
_entry.id   AF-A0A800AGT4-F1
#
_cell.length_a   1.000
_cell.length_b   1.000
_cell.length_c   1.000
_cell.angle_alpha   90.00
_cell.angle_beta   90.00
_cell.angle_gamma   90.00
#
_symmetry.space_group_name_H-M   'P 1'
#
loop_
_entity.id
_entity.type
_entity.pdbx_description
1 polymer ?
#
loop_
_entity_poly.entity_id
_entity_poly.type
_entity_poly.pdbx_seq_one_letter_code
_entity_poly.pdbx_strand_id
1 'polypeptide(L)'
;MKKERTLFTFIFCIVIIGISYSSAFATVEQMQRDMEMFFPPDEVSEGWKRTSTIKFFTEDNLYEYINGAAESFFAYQFQLCGTATYEPGQGGEDFIEVDIYDMKTPLNAYGMYRSEWYPDAKSVDIGTEGYADEASLNFWQDRYYVKLLATSENESFSDAKIAIAQAIAGSIYGRYSMPYLAQLLPKESIIKNSERFVLGSVLGYGFLRNGMIASYQINGQDKEFVLLDCQTEEGSRDTFSTFKRYEEQSGSGEPQYRQTDMESPGDESFSVEDRYYKNIIAMRLNRFVIIALKVEDDEATYALMRTFARRISQMEPGRPTQVFFNGKRLVLSPPAQMKGQNVWLPVTPFSQAIGASVTADEVKIVMRYPNSGEFGYKEIRLDRDSSDVYIEDGTIFINLEKFSNLLKVQYSVDLDQNEILLTSKLD
;
A
#
# COMPACT_ATOMS: atom_id res chain seq x y z
N MET A 1 -53.60 3.53 11.33
CA MET A 1 -52.65 2.39 11.39
C MET A 1 -51.80 2.16 10.13
N LYS A 2 -52.32 1.79 8.95
CA LYS A 2 -51.45 1.55 7.75
C LYS A 2 -50.77 2.82 7.22
N LYS A 3 -51.51 3.95 7.17
CA LYS A 3 -51.02 5.24 6.66
C LYS A 3 -49.98 5.92 7.57
N GLU A 4 -50.10 5.75 8.89
CA GLU A 4 -49.16 6.31 9.88
C GLU A 4 -47.83 5.56 9.90
N ARG A 5 -47.85 4.23 9.69
CA ARG A 5 -46.62 3.43 9.56
C ARG A 5 -45.80 3.84 8.33
N THR A 6 -46.45 4.12 7.20
CA THR A 6 -45.77 4.59 5.98
C THR A 6 -45.14 5.98 6.15
N LEU A 7 -45.81 6.90 6.86
CA LEU A 7 -45.28 8.24 7.12
C LEU A 7 -44.08 8.21 8.06
N PHE A 8 -44.10 7.36 9.09
CA PHE A 8 -42.99 7.21 10.04
C PHE A 8 -41.75 6.61 9.38
N THR A 9 -41.93 5.59 8.52
CA THR A 9 -40.83 5.01 7.74
C THR A 9 -40.24 6.04 6.77
N PHE A 10 -41.07 6.86 6.12
CA PHE A 10 -40.60 7.89 5.19
C PHE A 10 -39.78 8.99 5.87
N ILE A 11 -40.24 9.49 7.02
CA ILE A 11 -39.50 10.49 7.82
C ILE A 11 -38.19 9.88 8.36
N PHE A 12 -38.21 8.63 8.83
CA PHE A 12 -37.01 7.94 9.29
C PHE A 12 -35.97 7.74 8.18
N CYS A 13 -36.40 7.39 6.96
CA CYS A 13 -35.51 7.34 5.80
C CYS A 13 -34.91 8.71 5.47
N ILE A 14 -35.70 9.79 5.48
CA ILE A 14 -35.18 11.15 5.22
C ILE A 14 -34.15 11.57 6.27
N VAL A 15 -34.38 11.25 7.55
CA VAL A 15 -33.44 11.58 8.63
C VAL A 15 -32.14 10.76 8.50
N ILE A 16 -32.21 9.46 8.20
CA ILE A 16 -31.01 8.63 7.98
C ILE A 16 -30.22 9.11 6.76
N ILE A 17 -30.92 9.44 5.68
CA ILE A 17 -30.32 10.01 4.47
C ILE A 17 -29.64 11.33 4.84
N GLY A 18 -30.34 12.25 5.51
CA GLY A 18 -29.78 13.55 5.93
C GLY A 18 -28.56 13.45 6.87
N ILE A 19 -28.55 12.48 7.79
CA ILE A 19 -27.40 12.22 8.67
C ILE A 19 -26.22 11.68 7.85
N SER A 20 -26.46 10.74 6.93
CA SER A 20 -25.41 10.13 6.09
C SER A 20 -24.77 11.14 5.14
N TYR A 21 -25.58 12.00 4.52
CA TYR A 21 -25.10 13.11 3.67
C TYR A 21 -24.28 14.12 4.47
N SER A 22 -24.72 14.48 5.68
CA SER A 22 -23.98 15.40 6.56
C SER A 22 -22.63 14.82 6.98
N SER A 23 -22.56 13.52 7.30
CA SER A 23 -21.28 12.86 7.63
C SER A 23 -20.33 12.76 6.45
N ALA A 24 -20.82 12.41 5.25
CA ALA A 24 -19.99 12.32 4.05
C ALA A 24 -19.43 13.70 3.62
N PHE A 25 -20.24 14.75 3.77
CA PHE A 25 -19.81 16.12 3.50
C PHE A 25 -18.72 16.57 4.48
N ALA A 26 -18.92 16.32 5.78
CA ALA A 26 -17.92 16.61 6.81
C ALA A 26 -16.58 15.86 6.59
N THR A 27 -16.61 14.65 6.02
CA THR A 27 -15.39 13.90 5.68
C THR A 27 -14.63 14.51 4.50
N VAL A 28 -15.31 14.96 3.44
CA VAL A 28 -14.64 15.55 2.27
C VAL A 28 -13.99 16.89 2.62
N GLU A 29 -14.67 17.77 3.36
CA GLU A 29 -14.07 19.03 3.82
C GLU A 29 -12.83 18.79 4.69
N GLN A 30 -12.86 17.76 5.53
CA GLN A 30 -11.71 17.40 6.35
C GLN A 30 -10.54 16.92 5.49
N MET A 31 -10.81 16.04 4.52
CA MET A 31 -9.79 15.58 3.57
C MET A 31 -9.19 16.71 2.75
N GLN A 32 -10.01 17.69 2.33
CA GLN A 32 -9.53 18.89 1.64
C GLN A 32 -8.58 19.68 2.53
N ARG A 33 -8.96 20.01 3.77
CA ARG A 33 -8.08 20.70 4.73
C ARG A 33 -6.78 19.95 4.99
N ASP A 34 -6.84 18.64 5.15
CA ASP A 34 -5.67 17.79 5.37
C ASP A 34 -4.78 17.69 4.12
N MET A 35 -5.35 17.84 2.92
CA MET A 35 -4.59 17.83 1.68
C MET A 35 -4.02 19.21 1.32
N GLU A 36 -4.67 20.31 1.73
CA GLU A 36 -4.15 21.68 1.53
C GLU A 36 -2.75 21.87 2.11
N MET A 37 -2.48 21.24 3.25
CA MET A 37 -1.17 21.29 3.91
C MET A 37 -0.08 20.52 3.17
N PHE A 38 -0.41 19.68 2.18
CA PHE A 38 0.59 19.00 1.37
C PHE A 38 1.13 19.84 0.23
N PHE A 39 0.37 20.84 -0.21
CA PHE A 39 0.84 21.77 -1.22
C PHE A 39 1.77 22.78 -0.57
N PRO A 40 3.09 22.75 -0.86
CA PRO A 40 4.01 23.68 -0.25
C PRO A 40 3.58 25.14 -0.52
N PRO A 41 3.79 26.03 0.47
CA PRO A 41 3.36 27.42 0.41
C PRO A 41 4.20 28.23 -0.61
N ASP A 42 3.93 29.53 -0.70
CA ASP A 42 4.67 30.44 -1.57
C ASP A 42 6.19 30.34 -1.31
N GLU A 43 6.98 30.17 -2.37
CA GLU A 43 8.45 29.95 -2.37
C GLU A 43 8.92 28.55 -1.93
N VAL A 44 8.68 27.54 -2.78
CA VAL A 44 9.10 26.13 -2.56
C VAL A 44 10.59 25.90 -2.83
N SER A 45 11.15 26.67 -3.76
CA SER A 45 12.56 26.69 -4.15
C SER A 45 12.92 28.11 -4.62
N GLU A 46 14.20 28.44 -4.71
CA GLU A 46 14.65 29.77 -5.16
C GLU A 46 14.00 30.13 -6.51
N GLY A 47 13.02 31.04 -6.47
CA GLY A 47 12.35 31.53 -7.66
C GLY A 47 11.17 30.71 -8.16
N TRP A 48 10.48 29.91 -7.33
CA TRP A 48 9.22 29.24 -7.71
C TRP A 48 8.10 29.46 -6.70
N LYS A 49 6.90 29.78 -7.18
CA LYS A 49 5.74 30.08 -6.32
C LYS A 49 4.49 29.37 -6.81
N ARG A 50 3.62 28.97 -5.88
CA ARG A 50 2.27 28.51 -6.23
C ARG A 50 1.45 29.72 -6.70
N THR A 51 0.87 29.65 -7.89
CA THR A 51 0.11 30.78 -8.47
C THR A 51 -1.38 30.53 -8.50
N SER A 52 -1.82 29.28 -8.45
CA SER A 52 -3.24 28.93 -8.38
C SER A 52 -3.72 28.70 -6.95
N THR A 53 -5.00 28.96 -6.72
CA THR A 53 -5.71 28.33 -5.59
C THR A 53 -5.77 26.81 -5.82
N ILE A 54 -5.72 26.03 -4.75
CA ILE A 54 -5.90 24.58 -4.85
C ILE A 54 -7.33 24.31 -5.30
N LYS A 55 -7.50 23.52 -6.36
CA LYS A 55 -8.79 23.03 -6.80
C LYS A 55 -8.94 21.58 -6.36
N PHE A 56 -10.15 21.21 -5.96
CA PHE A 56 -10.44 19.85 -5.52
C PHE A 56 -11.46 19.17 -6.44
N PHE A 57 -11.17 17.91 -6.77
CA PHE A 57 -12.05 17.03 -7.51
C PHE A 57 -12.38 15.79 -6.68
N THR A 58 -13.66 15.43 -6.65
CA THR A 58 -14.18 14.22 -6.02
C THR A 58 -14.52 13.18 -7.10
N GLU A 59 -15.00 12.01 -6.68
CA GLU A 59 -15.46 10.97 -7.62
C GLU A 59 -16.52 11.51 -8.61
N ASP A 60 -17.35 12.46 -8.18
CA ASP A 60 -18.44 13.04 -8.96
C ASP A 60 -18.00 13.98 -10.09
N ASN A 61 -16.76 14.49 -10.08
CA ASN A 61 -16.31 15.48 -11.07
C ASN A 61 -14.87 15.29 -11.55
N LEU A 62 -14.14 14.25 -11.12
CA LEU A 62 -12.78 13.98 -11.58
C LEU A 62 -12.69 13.83 -13.11
N TYR A 63 -13.72 13.28 -13.75
CA TYR A 63 -13.77 13.13 -15.22
C TYR A 63 -13.76 14.47 -15.95
N GLU A 64 -14.24 15.56 -15.34
CA GLU A 64 -14.19 16.90 -15.92
C GLU A 64 -12.75 17.41 -16.02
N TYR A 65 -11.87 16.91 -15.14
CA TYR A 65 -10.47 17.30 -15.07
C TYR A 65 -9.57 16.42 -15.94
N ILE A 66 -9.57 15.10 -15.70
CA ILE A 66 -8.62 14.17 -16.37
C ILE A 66 -9.24 13.34 -17.50
N ASN A 67 -10.44 13.73 -17.97
CA ASN A 67 -11.08 13.29 -19.22
C ASN A 67 -10.83 11.83 -19.65
N GLY A 68 -11.60 10.88 -19.10
CA GLY A 68 -11.52 9.46 -19.43
C GLY A 68 -10.44 8.68 -18.67
N ALA A 69 -9.40 9.34 -18.15
CA ALA A 69 -8.40 8.68 -17.30
C ALA A 69 -8.96 8.33 -15.90
N ALA A 70 -10.05 8.97 -15.47
CA ALA A 70 -10.66 8.82 -14.14
C ALA A 70 -11.05 7.36 -13.80
N GLU A 71 -11.44 6.56 -14.79
CA GLU A 71 -11.81 5.15 -14.57
C GLU A 71 -10.67 4.33 -13.93
N SER A 72 -9.42 4.62 -14.31
CA SER A 72 -8.26 3.94 -13.74
C SER A 72 -8.07 4.27 -12.25
N PHE A 73 -8.33 5.51 -11.84
CA PHE A 73 -8.27 5.95 -10.45
C PHE A 73 -9.42 5.35 -9.63
N PHE A 74 -10.63 5.27 -10.20
CA PHE A 74 -11.78 4.66 -9.55
C PHE A 74 -11.57 3.15 -9.32
N ALA A 75 -10.85 2.47 -10.21
CA ALA A 75 -10.48 1.07 -10.04
C ALA A 75 -9.63 0.82 -8.76
N TYR A 76 -9.02 1.87 -8.20
CA TYR A 76 -8.25 1.85 -6.95
C TYR A 76 -8.90 2.67 -5.82
N GLN A 77 -10.23 2.84 -5.82
CA GLN A 77 -10.98 3.51 -4.75
C GLN A 77 -10.51 4.94 -4.45
N PHE A 78 -10.21 5.70 -5.50
CA PHE A 78 -10.00 7.15 -5.42
C PHE A 78 -11.01 7.86 -4.50
N GLN A 79 -10.54 8.85 -3.73
CA GLN A 79 -11.36 9.64 -2.81
C GLN A 79 -11.40 11.13 -3.17
N LEU A 80 -10.24 11.73 -3.41
CA LEU A 80 -10.08 13.17 -3.62
C LEU A 80 -8.81 13.46 -4.42
N CYS A 81 -8.87 14.42 -5.34
CA CYS A 81 -7.71 14.98 -6.04
C CYS A 81 -7.61 16.46 -5.71
N GLY A 82 -6.49 16.91 -5.16
CA GLY A 82 -6.13 18.32 -5.12
C GLY A 82 -5.21 18.65 -6.30
N THR A 83 -5.37 19.80 -6.92
CA THR A 83 -4.46 20.28 -7.98
C THR A 83 -4.07 21.75 -7.80
N ALA A 84 -2.81 22.07 -8.10
CA ALA A 84 -2.31 23.44 -8.14
C ALA A 84 -1.15 23.62 -9.13
N THR A 85 -0.93 24.85 -9.60
CA THR A 85 0.18 25.21 -10.48
C THR A 85 1.24 26.03 -9.77
N TYR A 86 2.50 25.78 -10.13
CA TYR A 86 3.67 26.53 -9.70
C TYR A 86 4.33 27.18 -10.91
N GLU A 87 4.62 28.47 -10.80
CA GLU A 87 5.27 29.25 -11.85
C GLU A 87 6.61 29.81 -11.35
N PRO A 88 7.53 30.14 -12.28
CA PRO A 88 8.70 30.94 -11.96
C PRO A 88 8.30 32.25 -11.26
N GLY A 89 8.99 32.62 -10.18
CA GLY A 89 8.70 33.79 -9.35
C GLY A 89 8.80 35.11 -10.13
N GLN A 90 9.66 35.14 -11.14
CA GLN A 90 9.83 36.24 -12.11
C GLN A 90 8.65 36.39 -13.09
N GLY A 91 7.72 35.42 -13.10
CA GLY A 91 6.62 35.30 -14.06
C GLY A 91 7.01 34.52 -15.32
N GLY A 92 6.00 33.98 -16.02
CA GLY A 92 6.16 33.21 -17.26
C GLY A 92 4.84 32.59 -17.70
N GLU A 93 4.81 32.03 -18.92
CA GLU A 93 3.67 31.22 -19.39
C GLU A 93 3.82 29.73 -19.01
N ASP A 94 5.05 29.31 -18.70
CA ASP A 94 5.36 27.94 -18.33
C ASP A 94 5.15 27.68 -16.84
N PHE A 95 4.64 26.50 -16.50
CA PHE A 95 4.30 26.10 -15.13
C PHE A 95 4.57 24.62 -14.87
N ILE A 96 4.53 24.25 -13.59
CA ILE A 96 4.48 22.87 -13.11
C ILE A 96 3.11 22.65 -12.49
N GLU A 97 2.33 21.74 -13.05
CA GLU A 97 1.05 21.28 -12.49
C GLU A 97 1.33 20.15 -11.51
N VAL A 98 0.70 20.21 -10.34
CA VAL A 98 0.85 19.25 -9.25
C VAL A 98 -0.51 18.68 -8.91
N ASP A 99 -0.64 17.37 -9.02
CA ASP A 99 -1.82 16.62 -8.61
C ASP A 99 -1.50 15.69 -7.43
N ILE A 100 -2.33 15.73 -6.40
CA ILE A 100 -2.25 14.84 -5.24
C ILE A 100 -3.58 14.08 -5.14
N TYR A 101 -3.53 12.77 -5.39
CA TYR A 101 -4.66 11.85 -5.34
C TYR A 101 -4.65 11.07 -4.02
N ASP A 102 -5.72 11.17 -3.22
CA ASP A 102 -5.98 10.27 -2.11
C ASP A 102 -6.63 8.98 -2.63
N MET A 103 -5.90 7.87 -2.53
CA MET A 103 -6.32 6.56 -3.02
C MET A 103 -6.89 5.68 -1.90
N LYS A 104 -7.32 6.29 -0.80
CA LYS A 104 -7.90 5.65 0.40
C LYS A 104 -6.90 4.85 1.24
N THR A 105 -6.11 3.98 0.63
CA THR A 105 -5.12 3.12 1.31
C THR A 105 -3.75 3.15 0.62
N PRO A 106 -2.65 2.87 1.35
CA PRO A 106 -1.33 2.79 0.73
C PRO A 106 -1.20 1.73 -0.37
N LEU A 107 -1.90 0.61 -0.25
CA LEU A 107 -1.88 -0.44 -1.27
C LEU A 107 -2.57 0.00 -2.57
N ASN A 108 -3.63 0.79 -2.47
CA ASN A 108 -4.31 1.38 -3.63
C ASN A 108 -3.45 2.45 -4.32
N ALA A 109 -2.79 3.32 -3.54
CA ALA A 109 -1.84 4.30 -4.07
C ALA A 109 -0.70 3.63 -4.83
N TYR A 110 -0.11 2.59 -4.25
CA TYR A 110 0.87 1.74 -4.91
C TYR A 110 0.33 1.11 -6.21
N GLY A 111 -0.91 0.60 -6.18
CA GLY A 111 -1.55 0.00 -7.36
C GLY A 111 -1.71 0.99 -8.50
N MET A 112 -2.23 2.18 -8.22
CA MET A 112 -2.38 3.26 -9.21
C MET A 112 -1.02 3.68 -9.75
N TYR A 113 -0.05 3.95 -8.88
CA TYR A 113 1.33 4.29 -9.24
C TYR A 113 1.97 3.25 -10.17
N ARG A 114 1.91 1.96 -9.81
CA ARG A 114 2.47 0.88 -10.63
C ARG A 114 1.72 0.67 -11.93
N SER A 115 0.43 1.00 -12.00
CA SER A 115 -0.35 0.89 -13.23
C SER A 115 0.05 1.90 -14.30
N GLU A 116 0.65 3.03 -13.90
CA GLU A 116 1.21 4.04 -14.83
C GLU A 116 2.72 3.86 -15.06
N TRP A 117 3.38 2.91 -14.37
CA TRP A 117 4.80 2.64 -14.59
C TRP A 117 5.05 2.10 -16.00
N TYR A 118 6.11 2.58 -16.65
CA TYR A 118 6.55 2.12 -17.97
C TYR A 118 8.03 1.70 -17.95
N PRO A 119 8.48 0.80 -18.86
CA PRO A 119 9.81 0.17 -18.77
C PRO A 119 11.01 1.12 -18.71
N ASP A 120 10.93 2.28 -19.38
CA ASP A 120 12.02 3.25 -19.48
C ASP A 120 11.99 4.33 -18.37
N ALA A 121 11.04 4.24 -17.43
CA ALA A 121 10.90 5.18 -16.34
C ALA A 121 12.16 5.17 -15.44
N LYS A 122 12.70 6.36 -15.15
CA LYS A 122 13.90 6.49 -14.31
C LYS A 122 13.47 6.68 -12.85
N SER A 123 13.84 5.73 -11.99
CA SER A 123 13.57 5.84 -10.55
C SER A 123 14.22 7.08 -9.93
N VAL A 124 13.51 7.71 -8.98
CA VAL A 124 13.99 8.80 -8.13
C VAL A 124 13.70 8.47 -6.65
N ASP A 125 14.58 8.92 -5.74
CA ASP A 125 14.41 8.72 -4.28
C ASP A 125 13.50 9.81 -3.69
N ILE A 126 12.21 9.78 -4.07
CA ILE A 126 11.16 10.67 -3.58
C ILE A 126 9.93 9.82 -3.27
N GLY A 127 9.29 10.09 -2.14
CA GLY A 127 8.18 9.27 -1.65
C GLY A 127 8.64 7.94 -1.07
N THR A 128 7.74 6.94 -1.07
CA THR A 128 8.13 5.53 -0.92
C THR A 128 8.83 5.03 -2.18
N GLU A 129 8.33 5.44 -3.34
CA GLU A 129 8.95 5.20 -4.64
C GLU A 129 8.49 6.28 -5.63
N GLY A 130 9.41 6.73 -6.49
CA GLY A 130 9.12 7.71 -7.53
C GLY A 130 9.84 7.38 -8.84
N TYR A 131 9.32 7.92 -9.93
CA TYR A 131 10.00 7.95 -11.22
C TYR A 131 9.86 9.33 -11.87
N ALA A 132 10.78 9.65 -12.77
CA ALA A 132 10.78 10.90 -13.52
C ALA A 132 11.19 10.69 -14.97
N ASP A 133 10.68 11.58 -15.82
CA ASP A 133 11.18 11.83 -17.17
C ASP A 133 11.35 13.35 -17.37
N GLU A 134 11.59 13.76 -18.62
CA GLU A 134 11.84 15.15 -18.98
C GLU A 134 10.66 16.06 -18.60
N ALA A 135 9.42 15.61 -18.82
CA ALA A 135 8.20 16.38 -18.55
C ALA A 135 7.61 16.09 -17.17
N SER A 136 7.70 14.87 -16.65
CA SER A 136 6.99 14.42 -15.45
C SER A 136 7.87 13.97 -14.28
N LEU A 137 7.32 14.02 -13.08
CA LEU A 137 7.85 13.37 -11.87
C LEU A 137 6.67 12.86 -11.06
N ASN A 138 6.57 11.53 -10.94
CA ASN A 138 5.45 10.87 -10.27
C ASN A 138 5.98 10.03 -9.11
N PHE A 139 5.34 10.10 -7.94
CA PHE A 139 5.70 9.30 -6.79
C PHE A 139 4.48 8.95 -5.96
N TRP A 140 4.60 7.94 -5.12
CA TRP A 140 3.57 7.62 -4.13
C TRP A 140 4.15 7.61 -2.73
N GLN A 141 3.33 7.98 -1.75
CA GLN A 141 3.68 7.93 -0.34
C GLN A 141 2.43 7.78 0.50
N ASP A 142 2.46 6.83 1.43
CA ASP A 142 1.27 6.40 2.17
C ASP A 142 0.09 6.17 1.19
N ARG A 143 -1.12 6.67 1.51
CA ARG A 143 -2.29 6.56 0.63
C ARG A 143 -2.34 7.56 -0.53
N TYR A 144 -1.30 8.37 -0.72
CA TYR A 144 -1.28 9.43 -1.72
C TYR A 144 -0.44 9.05 -2.94
N TYR A 145 -1.01 9.26 -4.13
CA TYR A 145 -0.28 9.23 -5.39
C TYR A 145 -0.14 10.67 -5.90
N VAL A 146 1.08 11.08 -6.27
CA VAL A 146 1.42 12.46 -6.63
C VAL A 146 2.01 12.50 -8.02
N LYS A 147 1.54 13.43 -8.85
CA LYS A 147 2.01 13.67 -10.22
C LYS A 147 2.43 15.12 -10.37
N LEU A 148 3.60 15.33 -10.95
CA LEU A 148 4.09 16.65 -11.32
C LEU A 148 4.32 16.67 -12.83
N LEU A 149 3.70 17.61 -13.53
CA LEU A 149 3.84 17.79 -14.97
C LEU A 149 4.33 19.20 -15.28
N ALA A 150 5.50 19.29 -15.91
CA ALA A 150 6.08 20.56 -16.36
C ALA A 150 5.70 20.85 -17.81
N THR A 151 5.43 22.12 -18.13
CA THR A 151 5.25 22.56 -19.54
C THR A 151 6.58 22.80 -20.26
N SER A 152 7.70 22.84 -19.51
CA SER A 152 9.06 23.04 -20.04
C SER A 152 10.02 22.00 -19.48
N GLU A 153 10.96 21.53 -20.31
CA GLU A 153 11.89 20.43 -20.00
C GLU A 153 13.32 20.92 -19.70
N ASN A 154 13.48 22.23 -19.43
CA ASN A 154 14.79 22.80 -19.13
C ASN A 154 15.26 22.47 -17.69
N GLU A 155 16.54 22.66 -17.42
CA GLU A 155 17.18 22.32 -16.13
C GLU A 155 16.48 22.98 -14.93
N SER A 156 16.06 24.25 -15.05
CA SER A 156 15.35 24.95 -13.99
C SER A 156 14.00 24.32 -13.64
N PHE A 157 13.29 23.73 -14.60
CA PHE A 157 12.03 23.01 -14.35
C PHE A 157 12.29 21.64 -13.76
N SER A 158 13.38 20.98 -14.16
CA SER A 158 13.80 19.69 -13.57
C SER A 158 14.12 19.83 -12.09
N ASP A 159 14.92 20.84 -11.72
CA ASP A 159 15.27 21.14 -10.34
C ASP A 159 14.04 21.54 -9.51
N ALA A 160 13.16 22.35 -10.09
CA ALA A 160 11.92 22.76 -9.44
C ALA A 160 10.96 21.59 -9.20
N LYS A 161 10.79 20.68 -10.17
CA LYS A 161 9.99 19.45 -9.99
C LYS A 161 10.52 18.63 -8.81
N ILE A 162 11.83 18.43 -8.72
CA ILE A 162 12.44 17.68 -7.61
C ILE A 162 12.18 18.38 -6.27
N ALA A 163 12.43 19.68 -6.18
CA ALA A 163 12.23 20.44 -4.94
C ALA A 163 10.77 20.45 -4.48
N ILE A 164 9.83 20.65 -5.41
CA ILE A 164 8.39 20.62 -5.12
C ILE A 164 7.97 19.22 -4.67
N ALA A 165 8.40 18.17 -5.37
CA ALA A 165 8.08 16.80 -5.02
C ALA A 165 8.65 16.39 -3.65
N GLN A 166 9.87 16.81 -3.32
CA GLN A 166 10.48 16.61 -1.99
C GLN A 166 9.72 17.34 -0.88
N ALA A 167 9.29 18.58 -1.12
CA ALA A 167 8.50 19.33 -0.16
C ALA A 167 7.14 18.67 0.10
N ILE A 168 6.45 18.21 -0.95
CA ILE A 168 5.20 17.45 -0.83
C ILE A 168 5.45 16.13 -0.08
N ALA A 169 6.43 15.33 -0.49
CA ALA A 169 6.77 14.08 0.19
C ALA A 169 7.12 14.31 1.68
N GLY A 170 7.83 15.38 2.02
CA GLY A 170 8.15 15.75 3.40
C GLY A 170 6.93 16.16 4.24
N SER A 171 5.85 16.60 3.60
CA SER A 171 4.61 17.02 4.27
C SER A 171 3.60 15.90 4.49
N ILE A 172 3.66 14.84 3.67
CA ILE A 172 2.76 13.68 3.79
C ILE A 172 3.21 12.82 4.96
N TYR A 173 2.43 12.77 6.04
CA TYR A 173 2.70 11.88 7.17
C TYR A 173 2.16 10.47 6.88
N GLY A 174 2.96 9.42 7.06
CA GLY A 174 2.45 8.04 6.88
C GLY A 174 3.53 6.97 6.67
N ARG A 175 3.19 5.90 5.91
CA ARG A 175 4.12 4.81 5.58
C ARG A 175 5.08 5.20 4.44
N TYR A 176 6.36 4.88 4.64
CA TYR A 176 7.47 5.06 3.68
C TYR A 176 8.04 3.72 3.20
N SER A 177 7.22 2.67 3.22
CA SER A 177 7.64 1.29 2.96
C SER A 177 6.73 0.65 1.93
N MET A 178 7.30 -0.25 1.13
CA MET A 178 6.54 -1.06 0.17
C MET A 178 5.34 -1.74 0.84
N PRO A 179 4.20 -1.92 0.15
CA PRO A 179 3.05 -2.58 0.74
C PRO A 179 3.41 -3.99 1.21
N TYR A 180 2.80 -4.42 2.32
CA TYR A 180 3.04 -5.73 2.92
C TYR A 180 2.96 -6.88 1.90
N LEU A 181 1.95 -6.86 1.03
CA LEU A 181 1.75 -7.86 -0.02
C LEU A 181 2.91 -7.93 -1.02
N ALA A 182 3.56 -6.80 -1.34
CA ALA A 182 4.73 -6.77 -2.23
C ALA A 182 6.00 -7.31 -1.55
N GLN A 183 6.06 -7.27 -0.21
CA GLN A 183 7.16 -7.83 0.57
C GLN A 183 7.08 -9.36 0.66
N LEU A 184 5.88 -9.94 0.59
CA LEU A 184 5.65 -11.39 0.58
C LEU A 184 6.15 -12.10 -0.68
N LEU A 185 6.33 -11.35 -1.78
CA LEU A 185 6.86 -11.89 -3.03
C LEU A 185 8.29 -12.42 -2.84
N PRO A 186 8.59 -13.65 -3.31
CA PRO A 186 9.95 -14.11 -3.46
C PRO A 186 10.81 -13.11 -4.23
N LYS A 187 12.03 -12.87 -3.74
CA LYS A 187 12.96 -11.91 -4.36
C LYS A 187 13.93 -12.60 -5.31
N GLU A 188 14.08 -13.91 -5.18
CA GLU A 188 14.90 -14.72 -6.06
C GLU A 188 14.19 -14.87 -7.41
N SER A 189 14.94 -14.61 -8.50
CA SER A 189 14.48 -14.73 -9.89
C SER A 189 13.30 -13.85 -10.30
N ILE A 190 12.86 -12.91 -9.46
CA ILE A 190 11.83 -11.93 -9.84
C ILE A 190 12.37 -11.01 -10.93
N ILE A 191 11.55 -10.77 -11.95
CA ILE A 191 11.86 -9.79 -12.99
C ILE A 191 11.64 -8.41 -12.40
N LYS A 192 12.69 -7.60 -12.38
CA LYS A 192 12.68 -6.27 -11.79
C LYS A 192 11.53 -5.42 -12.36
N ASN A 193 10.77 -4.76 -11.49
CA ASN A 193 9.66 -3.87 -11.83
C ASN A 193 8.49 -4.57 -12.55
N SER A 194 8.37 -5.91 -12.44
CA SER A 194 7.21 -6.65 -12.94
C SER A 194 6.05 -6.69 -11.95
N GLU A 195 6.29 -6.23 -10.71
CA GLU A 195 5.33 -6.24 -9.63
C GLU A 195 4.21 -5.23 -9.87
N ARG A 196 2.96 -5.70 -9.83
CA ARG A 196 1.76 -4.86 -9.96
C ARG A 196 0.68 -5.31 -9.01
N PHE A 197 -0.07 -4.36 -8.46
CA PHE A 197 -1.24 -4.65 -7.64
C PHE A 197 -2.51 -4.46 -8.47
N VAL A 198 -3.47 -5.37 -8.34
CA VAL A 198 -4.78 -5.31 -8.97
C VAL A 198 -5.84 -5.47 -7.88
N LEU A 199 -6.61 -4.41 -7.62
CA LEU A 199 -7.59 -4.38 -6.53
C LEU A 199 -8.79 -5.30 -6.81
N GLY A 200 -9.29 -5.30 -8.04
CA GLY A 200 -10.46 -6.09 -8.44
C GLY A 200 -10.29 -6.74 -9.80
N SER A 201 -11.07 -7.80 -10.04
CA SER A 201 -11.06 -8.53 -11.32
C SER A 201 -9.67 -9.05 -11.71
N VAL A 202 -8.95 -9.61 -10.74
CA VAL A 202 -7.61 -10.17 -10.98
C VAL A 202 -7.72 -11.29 -12.01
N LEU A 203 -6.88 -11.27 -13.05
CA LEU A 203 -6.96 -12.16 -14.21
C LEU A 203 -8.31 -12.08 -14.99
N GLY A 204 -9.07 -11.00 -14.83
CA GLY A 204 -10.40 -10.85 -15.41
C GLY A 204 -11.52 -11.56 -14.61
N TYR A 205 -11.17 -12.24 -13.51
CA TYR A 205 -12.15 -12.93 -12.66
C TYR A 205 -12.65 -12.00 -11.56
N GLY A 206 -13.91 -11.56 -11.64
CA GLY A 206 -14.49 -10.60 -10.69
C GLY A 206 -14.47 -11.05 -9.21
N PHE A 207 -14.41 -12.37 -8.96
CA PHE A 207 -14.30 -12.95 -7.61
C PHE A 207 -12.85 -13.02 -7.10
N LEU A 208 -11.83 -12.80 -7.95
CA LEU A 208 -10.45 -12.65 -7.53
C LEU A 208 -10.16 -11.15 -7.33
N ARG A 209 -9.75 -10.79 -6.11
CA ARG A 209 -9.51 -9.41 -5.67
C ARG A 209 -8.24 -9.34 -4.84
N ASN A 210 -7.72 -8.14 -4.62
CA ASN A 210 -6.51 -7.87 -3.84
C ASN A 210 -5.30 -8.71 -4.30
N GLY A 211 -5.01 -8.70 -5.59
CA GLY A 211 -3.95 -9.51 -6.18
C GLY A 211 -2.66 -8.74 -6.39
N MET A 212 -1.55 -9.21 -5.81
CA MET A 212 -0.21 -8.82 -6.20
C MET A 212 0.31 -9.79 -7.26
N ILE A 213 0.68 -9.27 -8.42
CA ILE A 213 1.17 -10.04 -9.56
C ILE A 213 2.64 -9.71 -9.76
N ALA A 214 3.45 -10.72 -10.04
CA ALA A 214 4.85 -10.53 -10.41
C ALA A 214 5.31 -11.60 -11.39
N SER A 215 6.27 -11.25 -12.25
CA SER A 215 6.89 -12.17 -13.19
C SER A 215 8.22 -12.68 -12.66
N TYR A 216 8.50 -13.96 -12.88
CA TYR A 216 9.72 -14.64 -12.47
C TYR A 216 10.37 -15.31 -13.66
N GLN A 217 11.69 -15.25 -13.74
CA GLN A 217 12.46 -15.99 -14.73
C GLN A 217 12.72 -17.40 -14.21
N ILE A 218 12.04 -18.40 -14.78
CA ILE A 218 12.19 -19.81 -14.44
C ILE A 218 12.67 -20.54 -15.70
N ASN A 219 13.84 -21.17 -15.63
CA ASN A 219 14.45 -21.90 -16.76
C ASN A 219 14.51 -21.09 -18.07
N GLY A 220 14.76 -19.78 -17.97
CA GLY A 220 14.86 -18.87 -19.12
C GLY A 220 13.51 -18.41 -19.69
N GLN A 221 12.39 -18.70 -19.01
CA GLN A 221 11.06 -18.25 -19.39
C GLN A 221 10.42 -17.38 -18.31
N ASP A 222 9.64 -16.40 -18.74
CA ASP A 222 8.90 -15.51 -17.85
C ASP A 222 7.59 -16.19 -17.41
N LYS A 223 7.41 -16.32 -16.10
CA LYS A 223 6.23 -16.95 -15.48
C LYS A 223 5.58 -15.97 -14.50
N GLU A 224 4.29 -15.73 -14.69
CA GLU A 224 3.51 -14.86 -13.82
C GLU A 224 2.95 -15.64 -12.63
N PHE A 225 3.10 -15.06 -11.45
CA PHE A 225 2.48 -15.51 -10.21
C PHE A 225 1.55 -14.42 -9.69
N VAL A 226 0.43 -14.84 -9.14
CA VAL A 226 -0.55 -14.00 -8.45
C VAL A 226 -0.59 -14.41 -6.99
N LEU A 227 -0.43 -13.47 -6.08
CA LEU A 227 -0.65 -13.60 -4.65
C LEU A 227 -1.89 -12.80 -4.26
N LEU A 228 -2.97 -13.50 -3.92
CA LEU A 228 -4.23 -12.91 -3.46
C LEU A 228 -4.23 -12.83 -1.93
N ASP A 229 -4.55 -11.66 -1.39
CA ASP A 229 -4.88 -11.48 0.03
C ASP A 229 -6.40 -11.57 0.23
N CYS A 230 -6.85 -12.71 0.74
CA CYS A 230 -8.26 -12.97 1.02
C CYS A 230 -8.68 -12.50 2.42
N GLN A 231 -7.82 -11.74 3.11
CA GLN A 231 -7.98 -11.13 4.44
C GLN A 231 -8.08 -12.13 5.60
N THR A 232 -8.71 -13.28 5.39
CA THR A 232 -8.99 -14.32 6.38
C THR A 232 -8.80 -15.72 5.81
N GLU A 233 -8.56 -16.71 6.68
CA GLU A 233 -8.51 -18.13 6.28
C GLU A 233 -9.81 -18.59 5.60
N GLU A 234 -10.96 -18.18 6.14
CA GLU A 234 -12.27 -18.49 5.55
C GLU A 234 -12.42 -17.88 4.16
N GLY A 235 -12.08 -16.60 4.00
CA GLY A 235 -12.09 -15.92 2.70
C GLY A 235 -11.21 -16.61 1.68
N SER A 236 -10.01 -17.06 2.07
CA SER A 236 -9.12 -17.80 1.16
C SER A 236 -9.69 -19.15 0.73
N ARG A 237 -10.39 -19.85 1.64
CA ARG A 237 -11.04 -21.14 1.36
C ARG A 237 -12.20 -20.96 0.38
N ASP A 238 -12.99 -19.90 0.57
CA ASP A 238 -14.09 -19.55 -0.32
C ASP A 238 -13.59 -19.12 -1.70
N THR A 239 -12.58 -18.25 -1.77
CA THR A 239 -11.94 -17.84 -3.03
C THR A 239 -11.34 -19.04 -3.77
N PHE A 240 -10.58 -19.88 -3.07
CA PHE A 240 -9.93 -21.06 -3.66
C PHE A 240 -10.95 -22.07 -4.18
N SER A 241 -11.98 -22.39 -3.40
CA SER A 241 -13.03 -23.34 -3.82
C SER A 241 -13.89 -22.80 -4.95
N THR A 242 -14.14 -21.48 -4.97
CA THR A 242 -14.84 -20.80 -6.08
C THR A 242 -14.00 -20.84 -7.34
N PHE A 243 -12.70 -20.55 -7.25
CA PHE A 243 -11.79 -20.62 -8.38
C PHE A 243 -11.72 -22.04 -8.97
N LYS A 244 -11.53 -23.03 -8.09
CA LYS A 244 -11.53 -24.45 -8.46
C LYS A 244 -12.80 -24.85 -9.20
N ARG A 245 -13.98 -24.48 -8.68
CA ARG A 245 -15.28 -24.77 -9.32
C ARG A 245 -15.47 -24.01 -10.63
N TYR A 246 -14.97 -22.79 -10.73
CA TYR A 246 -15.05 -22.01 -11.96
C TYR A 246 -14.27 -22.68 -13.09
N GLU A 247 -13.04 -23.13 -12.80
CA GLU A 247 -12.20 -23.87 -13.75
C GLU A 247 -12.80 -25.24 -14.11
N GLU A 248 -13.55 -25.88 -13.19
CA GLU A 248 -14.34 -27.09 -13.48
C GLU A 248 -15.46 -26.87 -14.49
N GLN A 249 -16.07 -25.69 -14.51
CA GLN A 249 -17.29 -25.39 -15.26
C GLN A 249 -17.03 -24.62 -16.57
N SER A 250 -15.89 -23.93 -16.68
CA SER A 250 -15.59 -23.01 -17.79
C SER A 250 -14.94 -23.67 -19.00
N GLY A 251 -14.57 -24.96 -18.91
CA GLY A 251 -14.15 -25.76 -20.05
C GLY A 251 -15.32 -26.14 -20.95
N SER A 252 -15.15 -26.05 -22.28
CA SER A 252 -16.09 -26.65 -23.25
C SER A 252 -15.97 -28.20 -23.34
N GLY A 253 -15.54 -28.83 -22.24
CA GLY A 253 -15.20 -30.23 -22.08
C GLY A 253 -14.92 -30.54 -20.60
N GLU A 254 -14.73 -31.82 -20.26
CA GLU A 254 -14.41 -32.22 -18.88
C GLU A 254 -13.13 -31.52 -18.38
N PRO A 255 -13.09 -31.04 -17.12
CA PRO A 255 -11.91 -30.41 -16.57
C PRO A 255 -10.71 -31.35 -16.65
N GLN A 256 -9.66 -30.92 -17.34
CA GLN A 256 -8.39 -31.65 -17.39
C GLN A 256 -7.57 -31.31 -16.16
N TYR A 257 -8.02 -31.78 -15.00
CA TYR A 257 -7.19 -31.77 -13.80
C TYR A 257 -5.92 -32.56 -14.09
N ARG A 258 -4.78 -31.90 -13.90
CA ARG A 258 -3.49 -32.58 -13.99
C ARG A 258 -3.22 -33.25 -12.64
N GLN A 259 -3.14 -34.58 -12.63
CA GLN A 259 -2.52 -35.26 -11.50
C GLN A 259 -1.05 -34.85 -11.48
N THR A 260 -0.60 -34.37 -10.34
CA THR A 260 0.80 -34.09 -10.06
C THR A 260 1.18 -34.89 -8.82
N ASP A 261 2.35 -35.53 -8.87
CA ASP A 261 2.88 -36.29 -7.72
C ASP A 261 3.47 -35.34 -6.64
N MET A 262 3.39 -34.03 -6.86
CA MET A 262 3.91 -33.02 -5.95
C MET A 262 2.95 -32.75 -4.79
N GLU A 263 3.46 -32.89 -3.57
CA GLU A 263 2.74 -32.47 -2.36
C GLU A 263 2.59 -30.94 -2.32
N SER A 264 1.39 -30.46 -1.97
CA SER A 264 1.11 -29.04 -1.79
C SER A 264 2.02 -28.46 -0.70
N PRO A 265 2.78 -27.37 -0.99
CA PRO A 265 3.55 -26.69 0.04
C PRO A 265 2.70 -25.75 0.92
N GLY A 266 1.41 -25.64 0.64
CA GLY A 266 0.42 -24.97 1.48
C GLY A 266 -0.69 -25.93 1.94
N ASP A 267 -1.80 -25.38 2.43
CA ASP A 267 -2.90 -26.14 3.00
C ASP A 267 -3.58 -27.07 1.98
N GLU A 268 -3.64 -26.63 0.72
CA GLU A 268 -4.19 -27.39 -0.41
C GLU A 268 -3.75 -26.78 -1.76
N SER A 269 -3.75 -27.59 -2.81
CA SER A 269 -3.47 -27.13 -4.18
C SER A 269 -4.35 -27.84 -5.22
N PHE A 270 -4.48 -27.25 -6.40
CA PHE A 270 -4.98 -27.92 -7.61
C PHE A 270 -4.23 -27.44 -8.85
N SER A 271 -4.28 -28.25 -9.91
CA SER A 271 -3.66 -27.97 -11.19
C SER A 271 -4.65 -28.24 -12.32
N VAL A 272 -4.79 -27.30 -13.25
CA VAL A 272 -5.78 -27.36 -14.34
C VAL A 272 -5.19 -26.75 -15.62
N GLU A 273 -5.64 -27.21 -16.78
CA GLU A 273 -5.35 -26.55 -18.06
C GLU A 273 -6.45 -25.52 -18.38
N ASP A 274 -6.13 -24.24 -18.28
CA ASP A 274 -7.00 -23.13 -18.70
C ASP A 274 -6.78 -22.76 -20.18
N ARG A 275 -7.84 -22.28 -20.83
CA ARG A 275 -7.83 -21.92 -22.25
C ARG A 275 -6.87 -20.76 -22.56
N TYR A 276 -6.84 -19.75 -21.69
CA TYR A 276 -6.12 -18.50 -21.89
C TYR A 276 -4.75 -18.52 -21.20
N TYR A 277 -4.73 -18.92 -19.94
CA TYR A 277 -3.56 -18.95 -19.06
C TYR A 277 -2.80 -20.27 -19.12
N LYS A 278 -3.26 -21.24 -19.94
CA LYS A 278 -2.65 -22.57 -20.08
C LYS A 278 -2.65 -23.29 -18.74
N ASN A 279 -1.64 -24.10 -18.48
CA ASN A 279 -1.52 -24.80 -17.21
C ASN A 279 -1.43 -23.80 -16.06
N ILE A 280 -2.40 -23.89 -15.15
CA ILE A 280 -2.46 -23.15 -13.90
C ILE A 280 -2.15 -24.12 -12.76
N ILE A 281 -1.39 -23.65 -11.77
CA ILE A 281 -1.33 -24.27 -10.45
C ILE A 281 -1.80 -23.23 -9.45
N ALA A 282 -2.79 -23.58 -8.62
CA ALA A 282 -3.26 -22.75 -7.53
C ALA A 282 -2.98 -23.45 -6.20
N MET A 283 -2.58 -22.68 -5.19
CA MET A 283 -2.29 -23.15 -3.84
C MET A 283 -2.92 -22.20 -2.82
N ARG A 284 -3.56 -22.74 -1.79
CA ARG A 284 -4.03 -21.97 -0.64
C ARG A 284 -3.05 -22.12 0.52
N LEU A 285 -2.79 -21.04 1.23
CA LEU A 285 -1.97 -21.02 2.45
C LEU A 285 -2.48 -19.96 3.41
N ASN A 286 -2.97 -20.36 4.58
CA ASN A 286 -3.55 -19.44 5.58
C ASN A 286 -4.64 -18.57 4.93
N ARG A 287 -4.49 -17.24 4.90
CA ARG A 287 -5.42 -16.28 4.29
C ARG A 287 -5.11 -15.94 2.82
N PHE A 288 -4.11 -16.61 2.22
CA PHE A 288 -3.64 -16.32 0.88
C PHE A 288 -4.00 -17.41 -0.12
N VAL A 289 -4.16 -16.99 -1.38
CA VAL A 289 -4.20 -17.89 -2.54
C VAL A 289 -3.10 -17.47 -3.50
N ILE A 290 -2.25 -18.42 -3.89
CA ILE A 290 -1.16 -18.23 -4.84
C ILE A 290 -1.52 -18.96 -6.14
N ILE A 291 -1.41 -18.28 -7.27
CA ILE A 291 -1.74 -18.83 -8.59
C ILE A 291 -0.53 -18.65 -9.50
N ALA A 292 0.01 -19.73 -10.04
CA ALA A 292 1.01 -19.73 -11.10
C ALA A 292 0.33 -19.92 -12.46
N LEU A 293 0.72 -19.13 -13.45
CA LEU A 293 0.16 -19.16 -14.79
C LEU A 293 1.18 -19.70 -15.81
N LYS A 294 0.68 -20.26 -16.93
CA LYS A 294 1.50 -20.76 -18.04
C LYS A 294 2.59 -21.74 -17.58
N VAL A 295 2.22 -22.65 -16.68
CA VAL A 295 3.14 -23.60 -16.06
C VAL A 295 3.60 -24.65 -17.08
N GLU A 296 4.90 -24.70 -17.34
CA GLU A 296 5.51 -25.70 -18.24
C GLU A 296 6.37 -26.71 -17.47
N ASP A 297 6.92 -26.28 -16.32
CA ASP A 297 7.75 -27.08 -15.42
C ASP A 297 7.12 -27.06 -14.03
N ASP A 298 6.45 -28.15 -13.68
CA ASP A 298 5.79 -28.29 -12.38
C ASP A 298 6.80 -28.28 -11.24
N GLU A 299 7.95 -28.96 -11.36
CA GLU A 299 8.96 -29.05 -10.29
C GLU A 299 9.53 -27.68 -9.94
N ALA A 300 9.93 -26.90 -10.95
CA ALA A 300 10.46 -25.56 -10.77
C ALA A 300 9.39 -24.59 -10.22
N THR A 301 8.14 -24.72 -10.69
CA THR A 301 7.01 -23.93 -10.20
C THR A 301 6.73 -24.22 -8.72
N TYR A 302 6.68 -25.49 -8.33
CA TYR A 302 6.50 -25.89 -6.93
C TYR A 302 7.68 -25.47 -6.04
N ALA A 303 8.91 -25.41 -6.57
CA ALA A 303 10.05 -24.89 -5.84
C ALA A 303 9.88 -23.39 -5.49
N LEU A 304 9.36 -22.59 -6.42
CA LEU A 304 9.05 -21.19 -6.14
C LEU A 304 7.83 -21.06 -5.19
N MET A 305 6.79 -21.88 -5.35
CA MET A 305 5.66 -21.91 -4.40
C MET A 305 6.09 -22.28 -2.97
N ARG A 306 7.05 -23.18 -2.80
CA ARG A 306 7.69 -23.45 -1.48
C ARG A 306 8.37 -22.21 -0.92
N THR A 307 8.98 -21.39 -1.76
CA THR A 307 9.62 -20.14 -1.36
C THR A 307 8.59 -19.09 -0.93
N PHE A 308 7.47 -18.97 -1.65
CA PHE A 308 6.31 -18.18 -1.23
C PHE A 308 5.83 -18.64 0.16
N ALA A 309 5.58 -19.95 0.32
CA ALA A 309 5.07 -20.50 1.57
C ALA A 309 6.00 -20.19 2.75
N ARG A 310 7.31 -20.41 2.58
CA ARG A 310 8.31 -20.07 3.59
C ARG A 310 8.30 -18.57 3.93
N ARG A 311 8.25 -17.67 2.93
CA ARG A 311 8.23 -16.22 3.18
C ARG A 311 6.96 -15.79 3.93
N ILE A 312 5.80 -16.30 3.52
CA ILE A 312 4.52 -16.01 4.18
C ILE A 312 4.55 -16.49 5.63
N SER A 313 5.00 -17.73 5.88
CA SER A 313 5.09 -18.27 7.25
C SER A 313 6.09 -17.52 8.13
N GLN A 314 7.16 -16.96 7.55
CA GLN A 314 8.15 -16.16 8.29
C GLN A 314 7.66 -14.75 8.62
N MET A 315 6.87 -14.14 7.73
CA MET A 315 6.36 -12.77 7.92
C MET A 315 4.98 -12.71 8.61
N GLU A 316 4.24 -13.80 8.66
CA GLU A 316 3.06 -13.98 9.52
C GLU A 316 3.30 -15.00 10.63
N PRO A 317 4.12 -14.68 11.66
CA PRO A 317 4.19 -15.52 12.83
C PRO A 317 2.90 -15.40 13.64
N GLY A 318 1.89 -16.22 13.29
CA GLY A 318 0.63 -16.32 14.01
C GLY A 318 -0.27 -15.09 13.88
N ARG A 319 -1.54 -15.27 14.25
CA ARG A 319 -2.64 -14.30 14.16
C ARG A 319 -2.22 -12.87 14.60
N PRO A 320 -2.78 -11.81 13.99
CA PRO A 320 -2.62 -10.44 14.48
C PRO A 320 -2.89 -10.40 15.98
N THR A 321 -1.95 -9.88 16.76
CA THR A 321 -2.16 -9.77 18.21
C THR A 321 -3.14 -8.64 18.45
N GLN A 322 -4.36 -9.01 18.86
CA GLN A 322 -5.35 -8.06 19.34
C GLN A 322 -4.99 -7.72 20.80
N VAL A 323 -4.55 -6.48 21.04
CA VAL A 323 -4.21 -6.01 22.39
C VAL A 323 -5.13 -4.86 22.79
N PHE A 324 -5.43 -4.72 24.08
CA PHE A 324 -6.11 -3.54 24.61
C PHE A 324 -5.09 -2.62 25.27
N PHE A 325 -4.98 -1.39 24.79
CA PHE A 325 -4.09 -0.37 25.35
C PHE A 325 -4.90 0.87 25.71
N ASN A 326 -4.82 1.34 26.96
CA ASN A 326 -5.61 2.45 27.49
C ASN A 326 -7.14 2.33 27.19
N GLY A 327 -7.67 1.10 27.27
CA GLY A 327 -9.09 0.83 27.02
C GLY A 327 -9.50 0.83 25.54
N LYS A 328 -8.57 0.97 24.60
CA LYS A 328 -8.82 0.90 23.15
C LYS A 328 -8.29 -0.41 22.57
N ARG A 329 -9.04 -1.01 21.64
CA ARG A 329 -8.66 -2.23 20.91
C ARG A 329 -7.60 -1.88 19.86
N LEU A 330 -6.45 -2.52 19.93
CA LEU A 330 -5.36 -2.43 18.97
C LEU A 330 -5.18 -3.76 18.24
N VAL A 331 -4.86 -3.70 16.95
CA VAL A 331 -4.47 -4.85 16.14
C VAL A 331 -3.11 -4.50 15.54
N LEU A 332 -2.08 -5.28 15.85
CA LEU A 332 -0.69 -4.95 15.57
C LEU A 332 -0.12 -5.87 14.49
N SER A 333 0.50 -5.25 13.47
CA SER A 333 1.12 -5.88 12.30
C SER A 333 2.44 -5.15 11.99
N PRO A 334 3.62 -5.80 11.99
CA PRO A 334 3.84 -7.22 12.29
C PRO A 334 3.47 -7.59 13.74
N PRO A 335 3.33 -8.89 14.08
CA PRO A 335 2.80 -9.32 15.37
C PRO A 335 3.63 -8.75 16.53
N ALA A 336 3.04 -7.82 17.28
CA ALA A 336 3.60 -7.37 18.55
C ALA A 336 3.46 -8.49 19.59
N GLN A 337 4.45 -8.63 20.46
CA GLN A 337 4.34 -9.62 21.54
C GLN A 337 3.74 -8.99 22.79
N MET A 338 2.93 -9.76 23.52
CA MET A 338 2.54 -9.44 24.89
C MET A 338 3.39 -10.24 25.87
N LYS A 339 4.09 -9.55 26.77
CA LYS A 339 4.75 -10.14 27.95
C LYS A 339 4.26 -9.40 29.19
N GLY A 340 3.41 -10.06 29.97
CA GLY A 340 2.71 -9.43 31.09
C GLY A 340 1.65 -8.42 30.61
N GLN A 341 1.66 -7.20 31.16
CA GLN A 341 0.79 -6.09 30.73
C GLN A 341 1.42 -5.22 29.62
N ASN A 342 2.68 -5.49 29.23
CA ASN A 342 3.43 -4.65 28.31
C ASN A 342 3.24 -5.11 26.86
N VAL A 343 3.11 -4.13 25.96
CA VAL A 343 3.07 -4.32 24.50
C VAL A 343 4.46 -4.07 23.95
N TRP A 344 4.96 -5.03 23.16
CA TRP A 344 6.31 -5.00 22.64
C TRP A 344 6.31 -4.98 21.11
N LEU A 345 6.89 -3.93 20.55
CA LEU A 345 6.94 -3.74 19.11
C LEU A 345 8.25 -4.26 18.55
N PRO A 346 8.21 -5.06 17.47
CA PRO A 346 9.43 -5.43 16.77
C PRO A 346 9.97 -4.21 16.01
N VAL A 347 11.27 -3.97 16.12
CA VAL A 347 11.95 -2.94 15.33
C VAL A 347 12.09 -3.47 13.91
N THR A 348 11.19 -3.04 13.03
CA THR A 348 11.13 -3.46 11.62
C THR A 348 11.14 -2.26 10.69
N PRO A 349 11.49 -2.43 9.40
CA PRO A 349 11.37 -1.38 8.39
C PRO A 349 9.99 -0.70 8.32
N PHE A 350 8.93 -1.40 8.74
CA PHE A 350 7.56 -0.86 8.83
C PHE A 350 7.36 0.21 9.91
N SER A 351 8.28 0.32 10.88
CA SER A 351 8.19 1.23 12.03
C SER A 351 8.90 2.58 11.83
N GLN A 352 9.23 2.95 10.58
CA GLN A 352 10.14 4.07 10.25
C GLN A 352 11.60 3.86 10.72
N ALA A 353 11.90 2.74 11.38
CA ALA A 353 13.25 2.30 11.67
C ALA A 353 13.91 1.79 10.37
N ILE A 354 14.89 2.53 9.86
CA ILE A 354 15.63 2.16 8.66
C ILE A 354 16.80 1.21 8.95
N GLY A 355 17.11 0.99 10.23
CA GLY A 355 18.12 0.04 10.66
C GLY A 355 18.19 -0.06 12.17
N ALA A 356 18.57 -1.23 12.66
CA ALA A 356 18.89 -1.43 14.06
C ALA A 356 20.14 -2.30 14.18
N SER A 357 21.01 -1.98 15.15
CA SER A 357 22.23 -2.72 15.44
C SER A 357 22.31 -3.03 16.93
N VAL A 358 22.71 -4.26 17.26
CA VAL A 358 22.92 -4.71 18.64
C VAL A 358 24.41 -4.88 18.87
N THR A 359 24.92 -4.30 19.95
CA THR A 359 26.28 -4.52 20.46
C THR A 359 26.23 -5.30 21.78
N ALA A 360 27.37 -5.47 22.45
CA ALA A 360 27.40 -6.15 23.76
C ALA A 360 26.46 -5.47 24.77
N ASP A 361 26.45 -4.12 24.80
CA ASP A 361 25.83 -3.33 25.87
C ASP A 361 24.71 -2.41 25.36
N GLU A 362 24.58 -2.21 24.05
CA GLU A 362 23.68 -1.20 23.46
C GLU A 362 22.85 -1.77 22.30
N VAL A 363 21.58 -1.37 22.25
CA VAL A 363 20.72 -1.44 21.07
C VAL A 363 20.59 -0.05 20.47
N LYS A 364 21.03 0.07 19.22
CA LYS A 364 20.94 1.30 18.43
C LYS A 364 19.87 1.14 17.36
N ILE A 365 18.94 2.09 17.31
CA ILE A 365 17.85 2.16 16.34
C ILE A 365 18.00 3.46 15.58
N VAL A 366 18.07 3.38 14.25
CA VAL A 366 18.10 4.55 13.37
C VAL A 366 16.71 4.73 12.78
N MET A 367 16.06 5.84 13.11
CA MET A 367 14.76 6.20 12.56
C MET A 367 14.92 7.30 11.52
N ARG A 368 14.24 7.13 10.39
CA ARG A 368 14.11 8.16 9.36
C ARG A 368 12.89 9.01 9.69
N TYR A 369 13.07 10.33 9.74
CA TYR A 369 11.97 11.27 9.95
C TYR A 369 12.04 12.40 8.92
N PRO A 370 10.90 12.94 8.47
CA PRO A 370 10.90 14.07 7.55
C PRO A 370 11.39 15.34 8.24
N ASN A 371 12.30 16.08 7.60
CA ASN A 371 12.79 17.38 8.07
C ASN A 371 12.91 18.37 6.90
N SER A 372 11.93 19.25 6.75
CA SER A 372 12.05 20.49 5.96
C SER A 372 12.67 20.35 4.56
N GLY A 373 12.25 19.33 3.78
CA GLY A 373 12.77 19.09 2.42
C GLY A 373 13.91 18.06 2.31
N GLU A 374 14.47 17.61 3.43
CA GLU A 374 15.41 16.48 3.50
C GLU A 374 14.93 15.41 4.49
N PHE A 375 15.56 14.23 4.46
CA PHE A 375 15.35 13.21 5.48
C PHE A 375 16.32 13.43 6.65
N GLY A 376 15.76 13.63 7.84
CA GLY A 376 16.52 13.57 9.09
C GLY A 376 16.67 12.13 9.56
N TYR A 377 17.79 11.83 10.21
CA TYR A 377 18.01 10.55 10.88
C TYR A 377 18.21 10.79 12.37
N LYS A 378 17.42 10.13 13.20
CA LYS A 378 17.61 10.15 14.65
C LYS A 378 18.03 8.78 15.13
N GLU A 379 19.14 8.79 15.84
CA GLU A 379 19.68 7.61 16.49
C GLU A 379 19.13 7.54 17.91
N ILE A 380 18.40 6.45 18.20
CA ILE A 380 18.00 6.10 19.56
C ILE A 380 18.97 5.03 20.03
N ARG A 381 19.58 5.28 21.20
CA ARG A 381 20.44 4.33 21.90
C ARG A 381 19.71 3.87 23.16
N LEU A 382 19.55 2.57 23.30
CA LEU A 382 18.95 1.92 24.44
C LEU A 382 19.98 0.99 25.06
N ASP A 383 20.02 0.94 26.39
CA ASP A 383 20.77 -0.09 27.10
C ASP A 383 20.17 -1.46 26.79
N ARG A 384 21.01 -2.38 26.32
CA ARG A 384 20.57 -3.72 25.89
C ARG A 384 19.97 -4.52 27.03
N ASP A 385 20.48 -4.36 28.25
CA ASP A 385 20.05 -5.10 29.44
C ASP A 385 18.93 -4.38 30.20
N SER A 386 18.44 -3.26 29.67
CA SER A 386 17.27 -2.58 30.22
C SER A 386 16.02 -3.46 30.16
N SER A 387 15.10 -3.23 31.09
CA SER A 387 13.76 -3.84 31.06
C SER A 387 12.90 -3.38 29.88
N ASP A 388 13.45 -2.52 29.01
CA ASP A 388 12.74 -1.81 27.95
C ASP A 388 13.08 -2.38 26.56
N VAL A 389 14.05 -3.30 26.51
CA VAL A 389 14.50 -4.02 25.33
C VAL A 389 14.49 -5.52 25.62
N TYR A 390 13.97 -6.32 24.70
CA TYR A 390 14.35 -7.74 24.67
C TYR A 390 14.64 -8.17 23.25
N ILE A 391 15.43 -9.23 23.13
CA ILE A 391 15.82 -9.80 21.85
C ILE A 391 15.39 -11.26 21.85
N GLU A 392 14.65 -11.65 20.83
CA GLU A 392 14.16 -13.02 20.65
C GLU A 392 14.33 -13.39 19.17
N ASP A 393 14.96 -14.53 18.92
CA ASP A 393 15.24 -15.05 17.57
C ASP A 393 15.88 -14.02 16.62
N GLY A 394 16.79 -13.19 17.15
CA GLY A 394 17.48 -12.14 16.40
C GLY A 394 16.64 -10.89 16.10
N THR A 395 15.39 -10.85 16.56
CA THR A 395 14.51 -9.68 16.45
C THR A 395 14.58 -8.86 17.73
N ILE A 396 14.75 -7.54 17.58
CA ILE A 396 14.77 -6.58 18.68
C ILE A 396 13.34 -6.12 18.94
N PHE A 397 12.93 -6.14 20.18
CA PHE A 397 11.63 -5.65 20.62
C PHE A 397 11.79 -4.53 21.63
N ILE A 398 10.95 -3.50 21.49
CA ILE A 398 10.94 -2.31 22.34
C ILE A 398 9.60 -2.16 23.05
N ASN A 399 9.64 -1.69 24.30
CA ASN A 399 8.46 -1.43 25.08
C ASN A 399 7.74 -0.15 24.59
N LEU A 400 6.53 -0.30 24.06
CA LEU A 400 5.75 0.79 23.46
C LEU A 400 5.41 1.92 24.46
N GLU A 401 5.12 1.58 25.71
CA GLU A 401 4.71 2.56 26.73
C GLU A 401 5.84 3.56 27.03
N LYS A 402 7.09 3.10 27.06
CA LYS A 402 8.26 3.96 27.24
C LYS A 402 8.65 4.68 25.95
N PHE A 403 8.59 3.99 24.82
CA PHE A 403 8.95 4.56 23.52
C PHE A 403 8.02 5.69 23.06
N SER A 404 6.74 5.61 23.44
CA SER A 404 5.73 6.66 23.18
C SER A 404 6.00 8.00 23.87
N ASN A 405 6.92 8.07 24.83
CA ASN A 405 7.36 9.35 25.41
C ASN A 405 8.55 9.98 24.65
N LEU A 406 9.34 9.16 23.95
CA LEU A 406 10.48 9.60 23.14
C LEU A 406 10.05 10.12 21.77
N LEU A 407 8.91 9.65 21.29
CA LEU A 407 8.26 10.06 20.06
C LEU A 407 6.97 10.76 20.48
N LYS A 408 6.64 11.97 19.99
CA LYS A 408 5.23 12.40 20.05
C LYS A 408 4.46 11.55 19.06
N VAL A 409 4.11 10.33 19.47
CA VAL A 409 3.41 9.36 18.62
C VAL A 409 1.99 9.84 18.47
N GLN A 410 1.65 10.34 17.30
CA GLN A 410 0.28 10.33 16.85
C GLN A 410 -0.02 8.91 16.38
N TYR A 411 -1.15 8.36 16.77
CA TYR A 411 -1.61 7.08 16.25
C TYR A 411 -2.78 7.36 15.32
N SER A 412 -2.68 6.90 14.07
CA SER A 412 -3.84 6.77 13.20
C SER A 412 -4.31 5.32 13.23
N VAL A 413 -5.60 5.13 13.45
CA VAL A 413 -6.24 3.82 13.31
C VAL A 413 -6.67 3.71 11.87
N ASP A 414 -6.02 2.84 11.10
CA ASP A 414 -6.51 2.46 9.78
C ASP A 414 -7.62 1.42 9.99
N LEU A 415 -8.86 1.90 10.03
CA LEU A 415 -10.05 1.08 10.24
C LEU A 415 -10.32 0.14 9.06
N ASP A 416 -9.78 0.45 7.87
CA ASP A 416 -9.98 -0.36 6.66
C ASP A 416 -8.99 -1.54 6.60
N GLN A 417 -7.80 -1.39 7.18
CA GLN A 417 -6.78 -2.45 7.24
C GLN A 417 -6.70 -3.19 8.58
N ASN A 418 -7.47 -2.75 9.59
CA ASN A 418 -7.42 -3.32 10.93
C ASN A 418 -5.99 -3.23 11.51
N GLU A 419 -5.30 -2.10 11.28
CA GLU A 419 -3.92 -1.84 11.69
C GLU A 419 -3.84 -0.47 12.39
N ILE A 420 -2.87 -0.31 13.31
CA ILE A 420 -2.54 0.99 13.90
C ILE A 420 -1.20 1.45 13.37
N LEU A 421 -1.23 2.60 12.70
CA LEU A 421 -0.06 3.32 12.25
C LEU A 421 0.42 4.21 13.39
N LEU A 422 1.61 3.93 13.90
CA LEU A 422 2.30 4.82 14.82
C LEU A 422 3.04 5.85 13.97
N THR A 423 2.47 7.04 13.79
CA THR A 423 3.12 8.15 13.12
C THR A 423 3.82 9.01 14.17
N SER A 424 5.15 8.99 14.16
CA SER A 424 5.91 9.83 15.10
C SER A 424 6.06 11.25 14.54
N LYS A 425 5.77 12.26 15.37
CA LYS A 425 6.32 13.60 15.18
C LYS A 425 7.49 13.73 16.16
N LEU A 426 8.67 14.04 15.64
CA LEU A 426 9.86 14.29 16.44
C LEU A 426 9.94 15.80 16.72
N ASP A 427 10.10 16.15 18.00
CA ASP A 427 10.52 17.52 18.40
C ASP A 427 12.00 17.73 18.10
#